data_AF-A0AAN9UTD0-F1
#
_entry.id   AF-A0AAN9UTD0-F1
#
_cell.length_a   1.000
_cell.length_b   1.000
_cell.length_c   1.000
_cell.angle_alpha   90.00
_cell.angle_beta   90.00
_cell.angle_gamma   90.00
#
_symmetry.space_group_name_H-M   'P 1'
#
loop_
_entity.id
_entity.type
_entity.pdbx_description
1 polymer ?
#
loop_
_entity_poly.entity_id
_entity_poly.type
_entity_poly.pdbx_seq_one_letter_code
_entity_poly.pdbx_strand_id
1 'polypeptide(L)'
;MKVHELVSLGGVSPPPLESPLTTEKRNEVRDLYQQVYAVGLEQFFETKWYTGPQGIHALVSNTAVNEMVAGFLQSMADTDANDIAGMQYSANLEFRVVWDLASLVKTSEVKVHADDGPPPPDDGSETQNRVRVFEALLSGDYLDQNPLTPAPSPSYGDYHRIREFRFWYYLAEFLRIQDRPTVDMTPQREQMLGLVRELLDGRENRDVLYSFAVIRTLAPKFPSDFESTMPPHLTEQDPKSKLAVARKFIQDESQVTGGTTNVVRRFSELAVRAFISPGGNIQRM
;
A
#
# COMPACT_ATOMS: atom_id res chain seq x y z
N MET A 1 -3.70 14.02 4.83
CA MET A 1 -2.26 13.86 4.68
C MET A 1 -1.95 13.00 3.48
N LYS A 2 -1.05 13.46 2.62
CA LYS A 2 -0.46 12.66 1.53
C LYS A 2 0.51 11.63 2.10
N VAL A 3 0.82 10.59 1.32
CA VAL A 3 1.69 9.49 1.79
C VAL A 3 3.08 9.97 2.25
N HIS A 4 3.69 10.92 1.55
CA HIS A 4 4.99 11.46 1.97
C HIS A 4 4.94 12.16 3.33
N GLU A 5 3.81 12.77 3.69
CA GLU A 5 3.58 13.38 5.00
C GLU A 5 3.43 12.29 6.07
N LEU A 6 2.66 11.23 5.79
CA LEU A 6 2.49 10.07 6.68
C LEU A 6 3.83 9.37 7.00
N VAL A 7 4.67 9.22 5.97
CA VAL A 7 6.03 8.68 6.10
C VAL A 7 6.90 9.61 6.96
N SER A 8 6.76 10.94 6.78
CA SER A 8 7.54 11.94 7.52
C SER A 8 7.15 12.08 8.99
N LEU A 9 5.95 11.66 9.40
CA LEU A 9 5.55 11.62 10.81
C LEU A 9 6.50 10.79 11.69
N GLY A 10 7.23 9.84 11.09
CA GLY A 10 8.17 8.96 11.78
C GLY A 10 9.48 9.62 12.21
N GLY A 11 9.80 10.82 11.71
CA GLY A 11 11.05 11.49 12.07
C GLY A 11 11.89 11.89 10.87
N VAL A 12 13.14 12.27 11.13
CA VAL A 12 14.02 12.98 10.20
C VAL A 12 14.52 12.05 9.09
N SER A 13 14.69 12.60 7.88
CA SER A 13 15.40 11.94 6.78
C SER A 13 16.84 11.61 7.20
N PRO A 14 17.48 10.60 6.59
CA PRO A 14 18.90 10.39 6.80
C PRO A 14 19.69 11.62 6.32
N PRO A 15 20.82 11.95 6.97
CA PRO A 15 21.66 13.04 6.52
C PRO A 15 22.13 12.77 5.07
N PRO A 16 22.33 13.81 4.25
CA PRO A 16 22.91 13.64 2.92
C PRO A 16 24.25 12.91 2.99
N LEU A 17 24.53 12.06 2.00
CA LEU A 17 25.81 11.38 1.94
C LEU A 17 26.95 12.40 1.71
N GLU A 18 28.05 12.22 2.43
CA GLU A 18 29.26 13.05 2.27
C GLU A 18 30.00 12.77 0.96
N SER A 19 29.78 11.58 0.37
CA SER A 19 30.39 11.14 -0.87
C SER A 19 29.46 10.24 -1.68
N PRO A 20 29.61 10.16 -3.02
CA PRO A 20 28.85 9.25 -3.86
C PRO A 20 28.99 7.78 -3.41
N LEU A 21 27.94 6.99 -3.61
CA LEU A 21 27.94 5.57 -3.25
C LEU A 21 29.00 4.77 -4.02
N THR A 22 29.77 3.98 -3.28
CA THR A 22 30.72 3.03 -3.85
C THR A 22 29.99 1.95 -4.66
N THR A 23 30.72 1.24 -5.52
CA THR A 23 30.16 0.14 -6.30
C THR A 23 29.68 -1.00 -5.40
N GLU A 24 30.43 -1.27 -4.33
CA GLU A 24 30.13 -2.29 -3.32
C GLU A 24 28.80 -1.97 -2.62
N LYS A 25 28.63 -0.73 -2.14
CA LYS A 25 27.40 -0.31 -1.47
C LYS A 25 26.19 -0.35 -2.40
N ARG A 26 26.36 0.00 -3.69
CA ARG A 26 25.32 -0.15 -4.71
C ARG A 26 24.92 -1.60 -4.95
N ASN A 27 25.89 -2.54 -4.91
CA ASN A 27 25.58 -3.96 -4.99
C ASN A 27 24.78 -4.43 -3.76
N GLU A 28 25.15 -4.01 -2.55
CA GLU A 28 24.37 -4.32 -1.33
C GLU A 28 22.93 -3.81 -1.41
N VAL A 29 22.73 -2.57 -1.88
CA VAL A 29 21.40 -1.99 -2.10
C VAL A 29 20.59 -2.82 -3.08
N ARG A 30 21.20 -3.21 -4.22
CA ARG A 30 20.55 -4.05 -5.22
C ARG A 30 20.17 -5.41 -4.65
N ASP A 31 21.08 -6.04 -3.92
CA ASP A 31 20.86 -7.38 -3.37
C ASP A 31 19.74 -7.35 -2.32
N LEU A 32 19.71 -6.35 -1.44
CA LEU A 32 18.60 -6.13 -0.49
C LEU A 32 17.26 -5.92 -1.21
N TYR A 33 17.25 -5.08 -2.25
CA TYR A 33 16.06 -4.86 -3.05
C TYR A 33 15.53 -6.17 -3.66
N GLN A 34 16.39 -6.93 -4.34
CA GLN A 34 15.97 -8.14 -5.05
C GLN A 34 15.50 -9.24 -4.10
N GLN A 35 16.16 -9.40 -2.94
CA GLN A 35 15.88 -10.50 -2.01
C GLN A 35 14.69 -10.23 -1.09
N VAL A 36 14.45 -8.97 -0.72
CA VAL A 36 13.46 -8.62 0.30
C VAL A 36 12.30 -7.82 -0.29
N TYR A 37 12.60 -6.66 -0.89
CA TYR A 37 11.56 -5.68 -1.20
C TYR A 37 10.87 -5.94 -2.53
N ALA A 38 11.59 -6.33 -3.58
CA ALA A 38 11.02 -6.55 -4.91
C ALA A 38 9.97 -7.65 -4.90
N VAL A 39 10.23 -8.76 -4.19
CA VAL A 39 9.30 -9.88 -4.05
C VAL A 39 8.04 -9.46 -3.28
N GLY A 40 8.21 -8.73 -2.18
CA GLY A 40 7.09 -8.21 -1.40
C GLY A 40 6.23 -7.22 -2.18
N LEU A 41 6.85 -6.31 -2.94
CA LEU A 41 6.17 -5.33 -3.79
C LEU A 41 5.43 -6.01 -4.94
N GLU A 42 6.05 -7.02 -5.57
CA GLU A 42 5.41 -7.85 -6.59
C GLU A 42 4.16 -8.54 -6.06
N GLN A 43 4.24 -9.17 -4.89
CA GLN A 43 3.10 -9.84 -4.28
C GLN A 43 2.01 -8.85 -3.85
N PHE A 44 2.40 -7.68 -3.35
CA PHE A 44 1.45 -6.67 -2.88
C PHE A 44 0.68 -6.01 -4.01
N PHE A 45 1.38 -5.60 -5.08
CA PHE A 45 0.78 -4.93 -6.24
C PHE A 45 0.35 -5.91 -7.35
N GLU A 46 0.54 -7.20 -7.16
CA GLU A 46 0.24 -8.28 -8.12
C GLU A 46 0.85 -8.04 -9.51
N THR A 47 2.13 -7.70 -9.53
CA THR A 47 2.87 -7.31 -10.76
C THR A 47 4.29 -7.86 -10.76
N LYS A 48 4.77 -8.28 -11.93
CA LYS A 48 6.16 -8.74 -12.15
C LYS A 48 7.13 -7.61 -12.45
N TRP A 49 6.68 -6.35 -12.46
CA TRP A 49 7.52 -5.21 -12.84
C TRP A 49 8.71 -5.01 -11.90
N TYR A 50 8.53 -5.18 -10.58
CA TYR A 50 9.58 -4.95 -9.58
C TYR A 50 10.73 -5.96 -9.66
N THR A 51 10.42 -7.24 -9.87
CA THR A 51 11.43 -8.30 -10.00
C THR A 51 11.99 -8.40 -11.42
N GLY A 52 11.27 -7.86 -12.41
CA GLY A 52 11.67 -7.84 -13.80
C GLY A 52 12.80 -6.84 -14.12
N PRO A 53 13.34 -6.90 -15.35
CA PRO A 53 14.45 -6.05 -15.77
C PRO A 53 14.16 -4.54 -15.66
N GLN A 54 12.91 -4.14 -15.89
CA GLN A 54 12.49 -2.74 -15.82
C GLN A 54 12.60 -2.18 -14.40
N GLY A 55 12.11 -2.92 -13.38
CA GLY A 55 12.23 -2.52 -11.98
C GLY A 55 13.68 -2.46 -11.49
N ILE A 56 14.50 -3.44 -11.89
CA ILE A 56 15.94 -3.44 -11.57
C ILE A 56 16.64 -2.23 -12.21
N HIS A 57 16.34 -1.94 -13.48
CA HIS A 57 16.90 -0.79 -14.18
C HIS A 57 16.48 0.53 -13.53
N ALA A 58 15.20 0.65 -13.14
CA ALA A 58 14.68 1.82 -12.45
C ALA A 58 15.40 2.05 -11.11
N LEU A 59 15.65 0.98 -10.33
CA LEU A 59 16.46 1.07 -9.11
C LEU A 59 17.86 1.57 -9.43
N VAL A 60 18.60 0.92 -10.34
CA VAL A 60 20.00 1.26 -10.63
C VAL A 60 20.16 2.70 -11.15
N SER A 61 19.16 3.20 -11.86
CA SER A 61 19.16 4.54 -12.44
C SER A 61 18.73 5.64 -11.45
N ASN A 62 18.14 5.28 -10.30
CA ASN A 62 17.60 6.24 -9.35
C ASN A 62 18.55 6.47 -8.17
N THR A 63 19.42 7.48 -8.29
CA THR A 63 20.42 7.82 -7.27
C THR A 63 19.79 8.07 -5.90
N ALA A 64 18.73 8.87 -5.82
CA ALA A 64 18.09 9.23 -4.55
C ALA A 64 17.58 8.01 -3.78
N VAL A 65 16.96 7.05 -4.48
CA VAL A 65 16.50 5.80 -3.86
C VAL A 65 17.67 4.94 -3.38
N ASN A 66 18.76 4.87 -4.15
CA ASN A 66 19.96 4.15 -3.71
C ASN A 66 20.55 4.76 -2.44
N GLU A 67 20.61 6.09 -2.35
CA GLU A 67 21.11 6.80 -1.18
C GLU A 67 20.22 6.58 0.05
N MET A 68 18.90 6.58 -0.13
CA MET A 68 17.93 6.27 0.94
C MET A 68 18.13 4.85 1.49
N VAL A 69 18.25 3.85 0.60
CA VAL A 69 18.45 2.45 1.01
C VAL A 69 19.82 2.26 1.65
N ALA A 70 20.87 2.90 1.14
CA ALA A 70 22.20 2.85 1.74
C ALA A 70 22.22 3.48 3.14
N GLY A 71 21.54 4.62 3.33
CA GLY A 71 21.39 5.25 4.64
C GLY A 71 20.64 4.37 5.64
N PHE A 72 19.61 3.65 5.18
CA PHE A 72 18.90 2.65 5.98
C PHE A 72 19.79 1.46 6.36
N LEU A 73 20.57 0.92 5.42
CA LEU A 73 21.53 -0.15 5.71
C LEU A 73 22.57 0.29 6.75
N GLN A 74 23.06 1.51 6.63
CA GLN A 74 24.00 2.08 7.59
C GLN A 74 23.37 2.26 8.97
N SER A 75 22.14 2.78 9.05
CA SER A 75 21.46 2.97 10.33
C SER A 75 21.23 1.64 11.06
N MET A 76 20.90 0.57 10.32
CA MET A 76 20.77 -0.77 10.89
C MET A 76 22.11 -1.31 11.38
N ALA A 77 23.20 -1.07 10.66
CA ALA A 77 24.54 -1.53 11.06
C ALA A 77 25.04 -0.83 12.33
N ASP A 78 24.67 0.43 12.54
CA ASP A 78 25.08 1.24 13.69
C ASP A 78 24.16 1.06 14.92
N THR A 79 23.00 0.43 14.76
CA THR A 79 22.01 0.24 15.83
C THR A 79 22.35 -0.99 16.68
N ASP A 80 22.62 -0.79 17.98
CA ASP A 80 22.74 -1.88 18.96
C ASP A 80 21.35 -2.38 19.40
N ALA A 81 21.26 -3.64 19.86
CA ALA A 81 20.00 -4.23 20.35
C ALA A 81 19.40 -3.48 21.57
N ASN A 82 20.22 -2.74 22.32
CA ASN A 82 19.77 -1.91 23.44
C ASN A 82 19.46 -0.46 23.06
N ASP A 83 19.76 -0.06 21.81
CA ASP A 83 19.48 1.29 21.32
C ASP A 83 18.04 1.40 20.80
N ILE A 84 17.12 1.65 21.73
CA ILE A 84 15.69 1.84 21.42
C ILE A 84 15.48 2.99 20.43
N ALA A 85 16.25 4.07 20.55
CA ALA A 85 16.12 5.23 19.68
C ALA A 85 16.62 4.91 18.25
N GLY A 86 17.76 4.23 18.12
CA GLY A 86 18.28 3.74 16.85
C GLY A 86 17.35 2.73 16.17
N MET A 87 16.74 1.81 16.93
CA MET A 87 15.74 0.87 16.42
C MET A 87 14.50 1.58 15.88
N GLN A 88 13.98 2.58 16.61
CA GLN A 88 12.87 3.41 16.15
C GLN A 88 13.24 4.21 14.91
N TYR A 89 14.43 4.80 14.87
CA TYR A 89 14.92 5.56 13.73
C TYR A 89 15.05 4.68 12.48
N SER A 90 15.67 3.51 12.59
CA SER A 90 15.81 2.55 11.49
C SER A 90 14.44 2.05 10.99
N ALA A 91 13.49 1.79 11.89
CA ALA A 91 12.12 1.46 11.51
C ALA A 91 11.45 2.60 10.72
N ASN A 92 11.69 3.85 11.12
CA ASN A 92 11.16 5.03 10.44
C ASN A 92 11.77 5.25 9.05
N LEU A 93 13.06 4.97 8.89
CA LEU A 93 13.72 4.95 7.58
C LEU A 93 13.14 3.88 6.67
N GLU A 94 12.78 2.72 7.22
CA GLU A 94 12.22 1.64 6.40
C GLU A 94 10.87 2.02 5.75
N PHE A 95 10.03 2.89 6.33
CA PHE A 95 8.83 3.40 5.62
C PHE A 95 9.19 4.16 4.36
N ARG A 96 10.22 5.01 4.46
CA ARG A 96 10.72 5.82 3.34
C ARG A 96 11.23 4.90 2.25
N VAL A 97 12.09 3.95 2.61
CA VAL A 97 12.60 2.93 1.70
C VAL A 97 11.48 2.18 1.00
N VAL A 98 10.52 1.62 1.73
CA VAL A 98 9.43 0.85 1.13
C VAL A 98 8.58 1.70 0.19
N TRP A 99 8.26 2.94 0.57
CA TRP A 99 7.46 3.85 -0.27
C TRP A 99 8.22 4.33 -1.51
N ASP A 100 9.49 4.67 -1.37
CA ASP A 100 10.35 5.11 -2.46
C ASP A 100 10.57 3.98 -3.48
N LEU A 101 10.78 2.76 -2.99
CA LEU A 101 10.88 1.56 -3.84
C LEU A 101 9.56 1.26 -4.57
N ALA A 102 8.42 1.34 -3.89
CA ALA A 102 7.11 1.22 -4.54
C ALA A 102 6.88 2.31 -5.60
N SER A 103 7.44 3.50 -5.38
CA SER A 103 7.30 4.63 -6.29
C SER A 103 8.26 4.59 -7.48
N LEU A 104 9.22 3.66 -7.55
CA LEU A 104 10.14 3.52 -8.68
C LEU A 104 9.40 3.38 -10.02
N VAL A 105 8.24 2.73 -10.01
CA VAL A 105 7.45 2.51 -11.23
C VAL A 105 6.92 3.81 -11.85
N LYS A 106 6.88 4.92 -11.10
CA LYS A 106 6.45 6.23 -11.61
C LYS A 106 7.37 6.78 -12.71
N THR A 107 8.55 6.22 -12.91
CA THR A 107 9.45 6.56 -14.03
C THR A 107 9.15 5.77 -15.30
N SER A 108 8.22 4.81 -15.26
CA SER A 108 7.85 4.00 -16.43
C SER A 108 7.09 4.85 -17.46
N GLU A 109 7.29 4.54 -18.73
CA GLU A 109 6.52 5.17 -19.80
C GLU A 109 5.04 4.76 -19.72
N VAL A 110 4.15 5.75 -19.76
CA VAL A 110 2.70 5.50 -19.78
C VAL A 110 2.31 4.94 -21.14
N LYS A 111 1.79 3.71 -21.14
CA LYS A 111 1.30 3.02 -22.33
C LYS A 111 -0.21 3.08 -22.39
N VAL A 112 -0.74 3.37 -23.57
CA VAL A 112 -2.15 3.22 -23.90
C VAL A 112 -2.33 1.84 -24.53
N HIS A 113 -3.05 0.96 -23.83
CA HIS A 113 -3.36 -0.37 -24.34
C HIS A 113 -4.54 -0.25 -25.32
N ALA A 114 -4.29 -0.54 -26.59
CA ALA A 114 -5.31 -0.49 -27.66
C ALA A 114 -6.00 -1.84 -27.91
N ASP A 115 -5.46 -2.92 -27.33
CA ASP A 115 -6.00 -4.28 -27.44
C ASP A 115 -6.97 -4.62 -26.29
N ASP A 116 -7.93 -5.50 -26.57
CA ASP A 116 -8.91 -6.01 -25.59
C ASP A 116 -8.33 -7.05 -24.61
N GLY A 117 -7.05 -7.41 -24.76
CA GLY A 117 -6.35 -8.39 -23.91
C GLY A 117 -5.77 -7.78 -22.62
N PRO A 118 -5.50 -8.61 -21.59
CA PRO A 118 -4.83 -8.11 -20.38
C PRO A 118 -3.42 -7.60 -20.70
N PRO A 119 -3.01 -6.46 -20.14
CA PRO A 119 -1.62 -6.02 -20.14
C PRO A 119 -0.67 -7.10 -19.62
N PRO A 120 0.59 -7.13 -20.12
CA PRO A 120 1.63 -8.04 -19.63
C PRO A 120 1.79 -7.97 -18.10
N PRO A 121 2.22 -9.08 -17.44
CA PRO A 121 2.41 -9.09 -15.98
C PRO A 121 3.41 -8.06 -15.46
N ASP A 122 4.35 -7.61 -16.28
CA ASP A 122 5.36 -6.60 -15.97
C ASP A 122 5.06 -5.24 -16.62
N ASP A 123 3.80 -4.97 -16.96
CA ASP A 123 3.42 -3.69 -17.55
C ASP A 123 3.59 -2.54 -16.53
N GLY A 124 4.50 -1.61 -16.85
CA GLY A 124 4.82 -0.48 -15.99
C GLY A 124 3.66 0.51 -15.84
N SER A 125 2.84 0.70 -16.89
CA SER A 125 1.68 1.61 -16.87
C SER A 125 0.62 1.10 -15.88
N GLU A 126 0.22 -0.17 -15.99
CA GLU A 126 -0.73 -0.80 -15.08
C GLU A 126 -0.19 -0.84 -13.64
N THR A 127 1.10 -1.15 -13.46
CA THR A 127 1.73 -1.16 -12.14
C THR A 127 1.73 0.23 -11.50
N GLN A 128 2.07 1.27 -12.26
CA GLN A 128 2.00 2.66 -11.80
C GLN A 128 0.58 3.06 -11.40
N ASN A 129 -0.43 2.62 -12.15
CA ASN A 129 -1.84 2.89 -11.83
C ASN A 129 -2.28 2.19 -10.54
N ARG A 130 -1.79 0.97 -10.26
CA ARG A 130 -2.05 0.29 -8.97
C ARG A 130 -1.39 1.00 -7.79
N VAL A 131 -0.17 1.49 -7.96
CA VAL A 131 0.50 2.34 -6.95
C VAL A 131 -0.32 3.61 -6.71
N ARG A 132 -0.87 4.25 -7.76
CA ARG A 132 -1.73 5.43 -7.64
C ARG A 132 -3.04 5.12 -6.90
N VAL A 133 -3.67 3.98 -7.17
CA VAL A 133 -4.88 3.52 -6.46
C VAL A 133 -4.57 3.31 -4.97
N PHE A 134 -3.45 2.68 -4.67
CA PHE A 134 -3.00 2.49 -3.30
C PHE A 134 -2.66 3.81 -2.58
N GLU A 135 -2.00 4.75 -3.28
CA GLU A 135 -1.70 6.10 -2.78
C GLU A 135 -2.98 6.86 -2.41
N ALA A 136 -3.99 6.82 -3.27
CA ALA A 136 -5.29 7.44 -3.01
C ALA A 136 -6.03 6.76 -1.85
N LEU A 137 -5.95 5.43 -1.76
CA LEU A 137 -6.52 4.67 -0.66
C LEU A 137 -5.94 5.14 0.68
N LEU A 138 -4.60 5.15 0.82
CA LEU A 138 -3.88 5.57 2.02
C LEU A 138 -4.08 7.04 2.38
N SER A 139 -4.09 7.93 1.39
CA SER A 139 -4.20 9.38 1.61
C SER A 139 -5.60 9.83 2.03
N GLY A 140 -6.60 8.95 1.93
CA GLY A 140 -8.01 9.34 2.08
C GLY A 140 -8.54 10.14 0.88
N ASP A 141 -7.77 10.23 -0.21
CA ASP A 141 -8.12 10.96 -1.43
C ASP A 141 -9.05 10.13 -2.32
N TYR A 142 -9.77 10.82 -3.21
CA TYR A 142 -10.62 10.18 -4.22
C TYR A 142 -9.93 10.20 -5.59
N LEU A 143 -10.36 9.30 -6.46
CA LEU A 143 -9.97 9.28 -7.86
C LEU A 143 -11.02 10.00 -8.71
N ASP A 144 -10.58 10.82 -9.66
CA ASP A 144 -11.49 11.45 -10.64
C ASP A 144 -11.98 10.43 -11.68
N GLN A 145 -11.05 9.60 -12.15
CA GLN A 145 -11.28 8.52 -13.11
C GLN A 145 -10.55 7.26 -12.64
N ASN A 146 -11.04 6.11 -13.08
CA ASN A 146 -10.35 4.84 -12.85
C ASN A 146 -9.13 4.76 -13.78
N PRO A 147 -7.90 4.73 -13.25
CA PRO A 147 -6.71 4.70 -14.08
C PRO A 147 -6.39 3.28 -14.58
N LEU A 148 -7.04 2.25 -14.04
CA LEU A 148 -6.71 0.86 -14.33
C LEU A 148 -7.42 0.37 -15.57
N THR A 149 -6.78 -0.61 -16.22
CA THR A 149 -7.39 -1.32 -17.33
C THR A 149 -8.61 -2.11 -16.83
N PRO A 150 -9.80 -1.98 -17.45
CA PRO A 150 -10.93 -2.84 -17.14
C PRO A 150 -10.53 -4.31 -17.29
N ALA A 151 -11.15 -5.17 -16.48
CA ALA A 151 -10.85 -6.59 -16.58
C ALA A 151 -11.16 -7.11 -17.99
N PRO A 152 -10.23 -7.84 -18.62
CA PRO A 152 -10.43 -8.35 -19.97
C PRO A 152 -11.63 -9.29 -20.01
N SER A 153 -12.24 -9.42 -21.19
CA SER A 153 -13.36 -10.34 -21.37
C SER A 153 -12.94 -11.76 -20.97
N PRO A 154 -13.82 -12.57 -20.34
CA PRO A 154 -13.53 -13.95 -19.93
C PRO A 154 -12.98 -14.85 -21.04
N SER A 155 -13.20 -14.47 -22.31
CA SER A 155 -12.69 -15.14 -23.50
C SER A 155 -11.18 -14.98 -23.75
N TYR A 156 -10.50 -14.03 -23.08
CA TYR A 156 -9.12 -13.63 -23.41
C TYR A 156 -8.07 -13.94 -22.34
N GLY A 157 -8.40 -14.67 -21.26
CA GLY A 157 -7.42 -14.80 -20.18
C GLY A 157 -7.62 -15.95 -19.21
N ASP A 158 -6.53 -16.22 -18.48
CA ASP A 158 -6.53 -17.00 -17.26
C ASP A 158 -7.52 -16.42 -16.25
N TYR A 159 -8.36 -17.28 -15.67
CA TYR A 159 -9.38 -16.90 -14.70
C TYR A 159 -8.80 -16.15 -13.50
N HIS A 160 -7.61 -16.55 -13.04
CA HIS A 160 -6.94 -15.86 -11.93
C HIS A 160 -6.52 -14.44 -12.33
N ARG A 161 -5.96 -14.27 -13.53
CA ARG A 161 -5.57 -12.95 -14.07
C ARG A 161 -6.78 -12.04 -14.25
N ILE A 162 -7.91 -12.56 -14.74
CA ILE A 162 -9.15 -11.78 -14.86
C ILE A 162 -9.61 -11.27 -13.49
N ARG A 163 -9.61 -12.13 -12.46
CA ARG A 163 -10.03 -11.74 -11.10
C ARG A 163 -9.08 -10.75 -10.45
N GLU A 164 -7.78 -10.87 -10.72
CA GLU A 164 -6.76 -9.89 -10.33
C GLU A 164 -7.08 -8.50 -10.88
N PHE A 165 -7.33 -8.36 -12.18
CA PHE A 165 -7.73 -7.08 -12.76
C PHE A 165 -9.05 -6.56 -12.19
N ARG A 166 -10.05 -7.43 -12.00
CA ARG A 166 -11.33 -7.01 -11.39
C ARG A 166 -11.14 -6.47 -9.98
N PHE A 167 -10.27 -7.09 -9.18
CA PHE A 167 -10.01 -6.67 -7.80
C PHE A 167 -9.50 -5.23 -7.77
N TRP A 168 -8.41 -4.96 -8.51
CA TRP A 168 -7.83 -3.62 -8.59
C TRP A 168 -8.80 -2.61 -9.20
N TYR A 169 -9.49 -3.00 -10.28
CA TYR A 169 -10.44 -2.13 -10.95
C TYR A 169 -11.60 -1.70 -10.03
N TYR A 170 -12.22 -2.64 -9.31
CA TYR A 170 -13.31 -2.30 -8.38
C TYR A 170 -12.83 -1.57 -7.13
N LEU A 171 -11.60 -1.83 -6.67
CA LEU A 171 -10.99 -1.02 -5.62
C LEU A 171 -10.82 0.43 -6.08
N ALA A 172 -10.41 0.66 -7.34
CA ALA A 172 -10.33 2.00 -7.91
C ALA A 172 -11.71 2.64 -8.11
N GLU A 173 -12.73 1.89 -8.56
CA GLU A 173 -14.11 2.39 -8.64
C GLU A 173 -14.65 2.80 -7.27
N PHE A 174 -14.38 2.02 -6.22
CA PHE A 174 -14.72 2.39 -4.84
C PHE A 174 -14.15 3.76 -4.47
N LEU A 175 -12.88 4.03 -4.84
CA LEU A 175 -12.21 5.30 -4.55
C LEU A 175 -12.74 6.49 -5.36
N ARG A 176 -13.63 6.29 -6.33
CA ARG A 176 -14.31 7.38 -7.06
C ARG A 176 -15.59 7.86 -6.36
N ILE A 177 -16.07 7.12 -5.36
CA ILE A 177 -17.35 7.40 -4.70
C ILE A 177 -17.19 8.53 -3.66
N GLN A 178 -17.25 9.77 -4.14
CA GLN A 178 -17.22 10.98 -3.31
C GLN A 178 -18.57 11.24 -2.63
N ASP A 179 -18.55 11.79 -1.41
CA ASP A 179 -19.76 12.30 -0.77
C ASP A 179 -20.38 13.42 -1.61
N ARG A 180 -21.71 13.41 -1.71
CA ARG A 180 -22.48 14.44 -2.41
C ARG A 180 -23.53 14.99 -1.45
N PRO A 181 -23.71 16.32 -1.33
CA PRO A 181 -24.58 16.92 -0.32
C PRO A 181 -26.03 16.42 -0.32
N THR A 182 -26.54 15.94 -1.46
CA THR A 182 -27.96 15.60 -1.65
C THR A 182 -28.19 14.12 -1.96
N VAL A 183 -27.16 13.29 -1.98
CA VAL A 183 -27.28 11.88 -2.39
C VAL A 183 -26.60 11.00 -1.34
N ASP A 184 -27.35 10.05 -0.77
CA ASP A 184 -26.75 9.01 0.06
C ASP A 184 -25.94 8.06 -0.82
N MET A 185 -24.62 8.17 -0.73
CA MET A 185 -23.67 7.35 -1.48
C MET A 185 -23.38 6.02 -0.78
N THR A 186 -23.96 5.76 0.41
CA THR A 186 -23.73 4.55 1.20
C THR A 186 -24.05 3.26 0.42
N PRO A 187 -25.20 3.13 -0.28
CA PRO A 187 -25.52 1.92 -1.03
C PRO A 187 -24.49 1.61 -2.12
N GLN A 188 -24.00 2.65 -2.81
CA GLN A 188 -22.99 2.49 -3.86
C GLN A 188 -21.64 2.04 -3.28
N ARG A 189 -21.24 2.57 -2.11
CA ARG A 189 -20.02 2.11 -1.42
C ARG A 189 -20.12 0.67 -0.96
N GLU A 190 -21.25 0.30 -0.35
CA GLU A 190 -21.49 -1.07 0.12
C GLU A 190 -21.49 -2.06 -1.04
N GLN A 191 -22.09 -1.70 -2.18
CA GLN A 191 -22.05 -2.50 -3.39
C GLN A 191 -20.61 -2.72 -3.87
N MET A 192 -19.80 -1.66 -3.99
CA MET A 192 -18.41 -1.80 -4.44
C MET A 192 -17.56 -2.59 -3.45
N LEU A 193 -17.71 -2.36 -2.13
CA LEU A 193 -17.04 -3.16 -1.12
C LEU A 193 -17.42 -4.64 -1.19
N GLY A 194 -18.70 -4.94 -1.47
CA GLY A 194 -19.17 -6.31 -1.71
C GLY A 194 -18.43 -6.96 -2.88
N LEU A 195 -18.33 -6.27 -4.02
CA LEU A 195 -17.60 -6.75 -5.19
C LEU A 195 -16.11 -6.98 -4.91
N VAL A 196 -15.46 -6.07 -4.17
CA VAL A 196 -14.04 -6.25 -3.77
C VAL A 196 -13.88 -7.44 -2.83
N ARG A 197 -14.79 -7.62 -1.87
CA ARG A 197 -14.78 -8.75 -0.92
C ARG A 197 -14.89 -10.11 -1.62
N GLU A 198 -15.72 -10.20 -2.66
CA GLU A 198 -15.85 -11.42 -3.46
C GLU A 198 -14.57 -11.79 -4.20
N LEU A 199 -13.63 -10.87 -4.35
CA LEU A 199 -12.37 -11.01 -5.10
C LEU A 199 -11.14 -11.13 -4.18
N LEU A 200 -11.32 -11.39 -2.88
CA LEU A 200 -10.20 -11.62 -1.97
C LEU A 200 -9.44 -12.89 -2.31
N ASP A 201 -10.13 -13.95 -2.77
CA ASP A 201 -9.53 -15.20 -3.28
C ASP A 201 -8.54 -15.88 -2.31
N GLY A 202 -8.64 -15.62 -1.00
CA GLY A 202 -7.69 -16.10 0.00
C GLY A 202 -6.28 -15.48 -0.14
N ARG A 203 -6.17 -14.33 -0.82
CA ARG A 203 -4.92 -13.58 -0.98
C ARG A 203 -4.77 -12.59 0.17
N GLU A 204 -3.84 -12.85 1.07
CA GLU A 204 -3.60 -12.03 2.27
C GLU A 204 -3.40 -10.53 1.96
N ASN A 205 -2.66 -10.19 0.90
CA ASN A 205 -2.45 -8.79 0.51
C ASN A 205 -3.75 -8.08 0.06
N ARG A 206 -4.71 -8.83 -0.48
CA ARG A 206 -6.02 -8.28 -0.83
C ARG A 206 -6.86 -8.04 0.41
N ASP A 207 -6.73 -8.88 1.46
CA ASP A 207 -7.38 -8.67 2.75
C ASP A 207 -6.90 -7.37 3.42
N VAL A 208 -5.61 -7.03 3.28
CA VAL A 208 -5.03 -5.75 3.74
C VAL A 208 -5.68 -4.57 3.02
N LEU A 209 -5.67 -4.57 1.68
CA LEU A 209 -6.26 -3.51 0.87
C LEU A 209 -7.77 -3.35 1.12
N TYR A 210 -8.50 -4.45 1.23
CA TYR A 210 -9.92 -4.44 1.56
C TYR A 210 -10.17 -3.88 2.97
N SER A 211 -9.35 -4.25 3.95
CA SER A 211 -9.46 -3.73 5.32
C SER A 211 -9.22 -2.22 5.37
N PHE A 212 -8.30 -1.68 4.55
CA PHE A 212 -8.14 -0.22 4.42
C PHE A 212 -9.43 0.44 3.92
N ALA A 213 -10.06 -0.14 2.89
CA ALA A 213 -11.31 0.36 2.33
C ALA A 213 -12.48 0.30 3.34
N VAL A 214 -12.56 -0.77 4.14
CA VAL A 214 -13.53 -0.91 5.25
C VAL A 214 -13.31 0.17 6.30
N ILE A 215 -12.07 0.35 6.79
CA ILE A 215 -11.75 1.36 7.80
C ILE A 215 -12.12 2.75 7.27
N ARG A 216 -11.71 3.08 6.04
CA ARG A 216 -12.02 4.37 5.43
C ARG A 216 -13.53 4.64 5.31
N THR A 217 -14.32 3.60 5.09
CA THR A 217 -15.78 3.73 4.97
C THR A 217 -16.48 3.89 6.31
N LEU A 218 -15.99 3.20 7.34
CA LEU A 218 -16.72 3.07 8.61
C LEU A 218 -16.16 3.97 9.72
N ALA A 219 -14.86 4.21 9.77
CA ALA A 219 -14.24 5.02 10.82
C ALA A 219 -14.81 6.45 10.93
N PRO A 220 -15.15 7.17 9.85
CA PRO A 220 -15.83 8.47 9.94
C PRO A 220 -17.16 8.45 10.69
N LYS A 221 -17.85 7.29 10.74
CA LYS A 221 -19.19 7.14 11.33
C LYS A 221 -19.16 6.90 12.83
N PHE A 222 -17.99 6.76 13.44
CA PHE A 222 -17.85 6.39 14.85
C PHE A 222 -16.82 7.27 15.58
N PRO A 223 -16.99 7.48 16.90
CA PRO A 223 -15.96 8.12 17.74
C PRO A 223 -14.62 7.38 17.70
N SER A 224 -13.51 8.08 18.00
CA SER A 224 -12.16 7.47 18.09
C SER A 224 -12.09 6.28 19.05
N ASP A 225 -12.85 6.37 20.13
CA ASP A 225 -12.90 5.45 21.27
C ASP A 225 -14.07 4.46 21.18
N PHE A 226 -14.67 4.27 19.99
CA PHE A 226 -15.85 3.41 19.80
C PHE A 226 -15.67 1.98 20.34
N GLU A 227 -14.43 1.47 20.33
CA GLU A 227 -14.06 0.15 20.85
C GLU A 227 -14.40 -0.01 22.33
N SER A 228 -14.34 1.07 23.13
CA SER A 228 -14.71 1.06 24.56
C SER A 228 -16.21 0.81 24.80
N THR A 229 -17.03 1.02 23.78
CA THR A 229 -18.49 0.88 23.83
C THR A 229 -19.00 -0.38 23.13
N MET A 230 -18.11 -1.26 22.67
CA MET A 230 -18.53 -2.45 21.94
C MET A 230 -19.13 -3.51 22.87
N PRO A 231 -20.24 -4.15 22.46
CA PRO A 231 -20.80 -5.27 23.20
C PRO A 231 -19.85 -6.48 23.13
N PRO A 232 -19.87 -7.36 24.15
CA PRO A 232 -19.02 -8.56 24.19
C PRO A 232 -19.35 -9.59 23.10
N HIS A 233 -20.56 -9.53 22.54
CA HIS A 233 -20.97 -10.38 21.42
C HIS A 233 -21.18 -9.51 20.18
N LEU A 234 -20.26 -9.65 19.23
CA LEU A 234 -20.27 -8.96 17.96
C LEU A 234 -21.05 -9.79 16.93
N THR A 235 -21.76 -9.10 16.03
CA THR A 235 -22.43 -9.75 14.90
C THR A 235 -21.71 -9.37 13.61
N GLU A 236 -21.55 -10.30 12.67
CA GLU A 236 -20.86 -10.02 11.41
C GLU A 236 -21.53 -8.94 10.56
N GLN A 237 -22.80 -8.65 10.81
CA GLN A 237 -23.54 -7.61 10.10
C GLN A 237 -23.35 -6.21 10.70
N ASP A 238 -22.95 -6.11 11.97
CA ASP A 238 -22.78 -4.83 12.67
C ASP A 238 -21.58 -4.04 12.12
N PRO A 239 -21.78 -2.79 11.64
CA PRO A 239 -20.69 -1.96 11.14
C PRO A 239 -19.60 -1.65 12.18
N LYS A 240 -19.93 -1.55 13.48
CA LYS A 240 -18.89 -1.37 14.53
C LYS A 240 -18.00 -2.61 14.62
N SER A 241 -18.60 -3.79 14.64
CA SER A 241 -17.91 -5.08 14.61
C SER A 241 -16.96 -5.18 13.40
N LYS A 242 -17.44 -4.85 12.19
CA LYS A 242 -16.62 -4.85 10.96
C LYS A 242 -15.43 -3.90 11.05
N LEU A 243 -15.65 -2.68 11.56
CA LEU A 243 -14.59 -1.70 11.73
C LEU A 243 -13.54 -2.18 12.75
N ALA A 244 -13.96 -2.74 13.89
CA ALA A 244 -13.05 -3.26 14.90
C ALA A 244 -12.19 -4.42 14.38
N VAL A 245 -12.80 -5.35 13.62
CA VAL A 245 -12.06 -6.46 12.99
C VAL A 245 -11.03 -5.93 11.99
N ALA A 246 -11.41 -5.00 11.12
CA ALA A 246 -10.49 -4.43 10.14
C ALA A 246 -9.35 -3.64 10.81
N ARG A 247 -9.65 -2.83 11.84
CA ARG A 247 -8.63 -2.09 12.62
C ARG A 247 -7.64 -3.04 13.28
N LYS A 248 -8.15 -4.05 13.98
CA LYS A 248 -7.33 -5.06 14.65
C LYS A 248 -6.44 -5.79 13.65
N PHE A 249 -7.00 -6.25 12.53
CA PHE A 249 -6.23 -6.92 11.49
C PHE A 249 -5.06 -6.07 10.99
N ILE A 250 -5.30 -4.78 10.66
CA ILE A 250 -4.24 -3.88 10.21
C ILE A 250 -3.21 -3.58 11.31
N GLN A 251 -3.65 -3.46 12.57
CA GLN A 251 -2.73 -3.31 13.69
C GLN A 251 -1.86 -4.55 13.87
N ASP A 252 -2.42 -5.75 13.78
CA ASP A 252 -1.70 -7.01 13.90
C ASP A 252 -0.68 -7.16 12.75
N GLU A 253 -1.07 -6.85 11.51
CA GLU A 253 -0.17 -6.83 10.33
C GLU A 253 0.97 -5.79 10.44
N SER A 254 0.77 -4.73 11.23
CA SER A 254 1.83 -3.72 11.45
C SER A 254 2.91 -4.18 12.45
N GLN A 255 2.68 -5.26 13.20
CA GLN A 255 3.62 -5.75 14.20
C GLN A 255 4.70 -6.67 13.62
N VAL A 256 5.88 -6.67 14.24
CA VAL A 256 7.05 -7.48 13.83
C VAL A 256 6.79 -8.99 13.92
N THR A 257 5.83 -9.42 14.73
CA THR A 257 5.56 -10.84 15.01
C THR A 257 4.57 -11.51 14.04
N GLY A 258 3.93 -10.76 13.14
CA GLY A 258 3.12 -11.33 12.07
C GLY A 258 4.03 -11.89 10.99
N GLY A 259 3.79 -13.09 10.47
CA GLY A 259 4.58 -13.73 9.40
C GLY A 259 4.50 -13.03 8.03
N THR A 260 4.26 -11.73 8.03
CA THR A 260 4.01 -10.87 6.88
C THR A 260 5.31 -10.28 6.35
N THR A 261 5.30 -9.83 5.10
CA THR A 261 6.50 -9.24 4.47
C THR A 261 6.81 -7.85 5.05
N ASN A 262 8.06 -7.40 4.94
CA ASN A 262 8.43 -6.03 5.34
C ASN A 262 7.58 -4.97 4.63
N VAL A 263 7.19 -5.22 3.37
CA VAL A 263 6.34 -4.32 2.58
C VAL A 263 4.96 -4.19 3.21
N VAL A 264 4.28 -5.32 3.46
CA VAL A 264 2.94 -5.33 4.07
C VAL A 264 2.98 -4.70 5.45
N ARG A 265 3.96 -5.06 6.28
CA ARG A 265 4.15 -4.49 7.62
C ARG A 265 4.24 -2.97 7.58
N ARG A 266 5.08 -2.42 6.71
CA ARG A 266 5.26 -0.97 6.59
C ARG A 266 4.04 -0.25 6.02
N PHE A 267 3.34 -0.86 5.06
CA PHE A 267 2.08 -0.33 4.54
C PHE A 267 0.94 -0.37 5.55
N SER A 268 0.82 -1.44 6.33
CA SER A 268 -0.14 -1.56 7.42
C SER A 268 0.13 -0.52 8.50
N GLU A 269 1.38 -0.28 8.87
CA GLU A 269 1.72 0.78 9.83
C GLU A 269 1.42 2.19 9.29
N LEU A 270 1.65 2.46 7.99
CA LEU A 270 1.20 3.72 7.37
C LEU A 270 -0.32 3.86 7.44
N ALA A 271 -1.07 2.78 7.26
CA ALA A 271 -2.52 2.79 7.43
C ALA A 271 -2.96 2.99 8.89
N VAL A 272 -2.22 2.44 9.87
CA VAL A 272 -2.43 2.77 11.29
C VAL A 272 -2.29 4.28 11.49
N ARG A 273 -1.23 4.90 10.97
CA ARG A 273 -1.01 6.36 11.06
C ARG A 273 -2.12 7.15 10.37
N ALA A 274 -2.53 6.71 9.19
CA ALA A 274 -3.56 7.35 8.39
C ALA A 274 -4.95 7.28 9.04
N PHE A 275 -5.33 6.13 9.61
CA PHE A 275 -6.74 5.86 9.92
C PHE A 275 -7.05 5.54 11.38
N ILE A 276 -6.05 5.13 12.17
CA ILE A 276 -6.27 4.60 13.52
C ILE A 276 -5.65 5.52 14.57
N SER A 277 -4.34 5.71 14.52
CA SER A 277 -3.59 6.54 15.46
C SER A 277 -2.36 7.15 14.78
N PRO A 278 -2.29 8.48 14.58
CA PRO A 278 -3.25 9.50 15.05
C PRO A 278 -4.57 9.52 14.25
N GLY A 279 -4.67 8.80 13.13
CA GLY A 279 -5.88 8.76 12.31
C GLY A 279 -6.09 10.02 11.47
N GLY A 280 -5.00 10.66 11.02
CA GLY A 280 -5.09 11.99 10.43
C GLY A 280 -5.65 12.07 9.00
N ASN A 281 -6.11 10.96 8.43
CA ASN A 281 -6.90 10.89 7.19
C ASN A 281 -8.36 10.48 7.44
N ILE A 282 -8.83 10.43 8.69
CA ILE A 282 -10.25 10.29 8.99
C ILE A 282 -10.89 11.68 9.03
N GLN A 283 -11.72 11.99 8.04
CA GLN A 283 -12.63 13.14 8.12
C GLN A 283 -13.88 12.72 8.89
N ARG A 284 -14.00 13.12 10.15
CA ARG A 284 -15.22 12.91 10.94
C ARG A 284 -16.24 13.98 10.54
N MET A 285 -17.46 13.55 10.26
CA MET A 285 -18.61 14.46 10.09
C MET A 285 -19.17 14.89 11.44
#